data_AF-A0A7V2MJP5-F1
#
_entry.id   AF-A0A7V2MJP5-F1
#
_cell.length_a   1.000
_cell.length_b   1.000
_cell.length_c   1.000
_cell.angle_alpha   90.00
_cell.angle_beta   90.00
_cell.angle_gamma   90.00
#
_symmetry.space_group_name_H-M   'P 1'
#
loop_
_entity.id
_entity.type
_entity.pdbx_description
1 polymer ?
#
loop_
_entity_poly.entity_id
_entity_poly.type
_entity_poly.pdbx_seq_one_letter_code
_entity_poly.pdbx_strand_id
1 'polypeptide(L)'
;MKSAPFSVVGVMTAVLSAQTGGRFEEAKRLGVSYLESGQYDKAAGKFEEVWEENQSDVFVAENLALAYLNGESRKRDSGITTKALELMKKAVEMGGRAPVLVLHSQERLSVLQGREFTNYCSGTLGFRPGKVQFVVAKCHSSAKPQPFDLTAGDIQEFDYDGGGKRGGFRIKTREKTYHFAPRTFLREDADLIMELARQYLAGGK
;
A
#
# COMPACT_ATOMS: atom_id res chain seq x y z
N MET A 1 12.51 -32.00 -61.58
CA MET A 1 11.48 -31.94 -60.52
C MET A 1 12.17 -31.42 -59.26
N LYS A 2 11.80 -30.23 -58.78
CA LYS A 2 12.40 -29.58 -57.59
C LYS A 2 11.38 -29.65 -56.44
N SER A 3 11.78 -30.26 -55.34
CA SER A 3 11.02 -30.32 -54.08
C SER A 3 11.09 -28.98 -53.35
N ALA A 4 9.94 -28.46 -52.93
CA ALA A 4 9.85 -27.30 -52.05
C ALA A 4 9.94 -27.74 -50.57
N PRO A 5 10.61 -26.98 -49.67
CA PRO A 5 10.59 -27.27 -48.25
C PRO A 5 9.32 -26.67 -47.61
N PHE A 6 8.65 -27.47 -46.79
CA PHE A 6 7.58 -27.02 -45.90
C PHE A 6 8.19 -26.18 -44.77
N SER A 7 7.75 -24.93 -44.65
CA SER A 7 8.08 -24.06 -43.52
C SER A 7 7.10 -24.32 -42.38
N VAL A 8 7.57 -24.98 -41.32
CA VAL A 8 6.82 -25.16 -40.07
C VAL A 8 7.37 -24.14 -39.07
N VAL A 9 6.95 -22.88 -39.20
CA VAL A 9 7.22 -21.84 -38.19
C VAL A 9 5.93 -21.08 -37.97
N GLY A 10 5.13 -21.52 -37.00
CA GLY A 10 3.86 -20.84 -36.74
C GLY A 10 2.95 -21.49 -35.71
N VAL A 11 3.48 -22.04 -34.61
CA VAL A 11 2.63 -22.49 -33.49
C VAL A 11 3.20 -22.16 -32.09
N MET A 12 4.50 -21.81 -31.96
CA MET A 12 5.10 -21.67 -30.62
C MET A 12 4.82 -20.35 -29.88
N THR A 13 4.43 -19.26 -30.54
CA THR A 13 4.25 -17.96 -29.86
C THR A 13 2.92 -17.81 -29.13
N ALA A 14 1.83 -18.42 -29.60
CA ALA A 14 0.51 -18.26 -28.97
C ALA A 14 0.34 -19.07 -27.66
N VAL A 15 1.07 -20.18 -27.50
CA VAL A 15 0.99 -21.05 -26.32
C VAL A 15 1.71 -20.44 -25.11
N LEU A 16 2.79 -19.68 -25.34
CA LEU A 16 3.53 -19.00 -24.26
C LEU A 16 2.70 -17.89 -23.60
N SER A 17 1.98 -17.08 -24.38
CA SER A 17 1.21 -15.94 -23.85
C SER A 17 0.02 -16.36 -22.98
N ALA A 18 -0.59 -17.52 -23.25
CA ALA A 18 -1.69 -18.03 -22.45
C ALA A 18 -1.22 -18.68 -21.14
N GLN A 19 -0.07 -19.35 -21.13
CA GLN A 19 0.50 -19.94 -19.90
C GLN A 19 1.02 -18.87 -18.93
N THR A 20 1.65 -17.80 -19.42
CA THR A 20 2.20 -16.74 -18.56
C THR A 20 1.10 -15.91 -17.90
N GLY A 21 0.00 -15.62 -18.60
CA GLY A 21 -1.15 -14.90 -18.04
C GLY A 21 -1.77 -15.61 -16.83
N GLY A 22 -1.97 -16.93 -16.92
CA GLY A 22 -2.51 -17.73 -15.81
C GLY A 22 -1.60 -17.77 -14.59
N ARG A 23 -0.27 -17.90 -14.81
CA ARG A 23 0.74 -17.89 -13.74
C ARG A 23 0.77 -16.57 -12.98
N PHE A 24 0.67 -15.43 -13.67
CA PHE A 24 0.69 -14.12 -13.02
C PHE A 24 -0.54 -13.83 -12.18
N GLU A 25 -1.73 -14.26 -12.63
CA GLU A 25 -2.94 -14.14 -11.81
C GLU A 25 -2.86 -15.00 -10.55
N GLU A 26 -2.32 -16.21 -10.64
CA GLU A 26 -2.08 -17.06 -9.47
C GLU A 26 -1.06 -16.43 -8.50
N ALA A 27 0.05 -15.90 -9.03
CA ALA A 27 1.05 -15.21 -8.23
C ALA A 27 0.47 -13.99 -7.51
N LYS A 28 -0.33 -13.16 -8.20
CA LYS A 28 -1.05 -12.03 -7.58
C LYS A 28 -1.96 -12.49 -6.45
N ARG A 29 -2.78 -13.53 -6.68
CA ARG A 29 -3.68 -14.08 -5.66
C ARG A 29 -2.93 -14.59 -4.43
N LEU A 30 -1.82 -15.30 -4.64
CA LEU A 30 -0.96 -15.76 -3.53
C LEU A 30 -0.31 -14.58 -2.80
N GLY A 31 0.17 -13.57 -3.52
CA GLY A 31 0.73 -12.35 -2.95
C GLY A 31 -0.27 -11.64 -2.03
N VAL A 32 -1.52 -11.49 -2.47
CA VAL A 32 -2.61 -10.92 -1.65
C VAL A 32 -2.86 -11.77 -0.40
N SER A 33 -2.97 -13.09 -0.54
CA SER A 33 -3.18 -13.99 0.61
C SER A 33 -2.04 -13.90 1.63
N TYR A 34 -0.80 -13.74 1.17
CA TYR A 34 0.35 -13.49 2.03
C TYR A 34 0.29 -12.12 2.71
N LEU A 35 -0.14 -11.06 2.03
CA LEU A 35 -0.35 -9.74 2.66
C LEU A 35 -1.40 -9.80 3.78
N GLU A 36 -2.55 -10.44 3.50
CA GLU A 36 -3.66 -10.56 4.46
C GLU A 36 -3.26 -11.34 5.70
N SER A 37 -2.40 -12.35 5.54
CA SER A 37 -1.83 -13.13 6.65
C SER A 37 -0.58 -12.52 7.28
N GLY A 38 -0.14 -11.34 6.83
CA GLY A 38 1.04 -10.63 7.37
C GLY A 38 2.39 -11.26 6.99
N GLN A 39 2.42 -12.17 6.03
CA GLN A 39 3.63 -12.81 5.51
C GLN A 39 4.26 -11.96 4.40
N TYR A 40 4.68 -10.74 4.74
CA TYR A 40 5.06 -9.71 3.78
C TYR A 40 6.26 -10.07 2.88
N ASP A 41 7.30 -10.72 3.41
CA ASP A 41 8.44 -11.13 2.57
C ASP A 41 8.03 -12.17 1.51
N LYS A 42 7.10 -13.06 1.83
CA LYS A 42 6.53 -14.03 0.86
C LYS A 42 5.64 -13.33 -0.16
N ALA A 43 4.87 -12.33 0.28
CA ALA A 43 4.08 -11.50 -0.61
C ALA A 43 4.96 -10.76 -1.60
N ALA A 44 6.06 -10.16 -1.13
CA ALA A 44 7.03 -9.46 -1.96
C ALA A 44 7.56 -10.36 -3.07
N GLY A 45 8.04 -11.57 -2.73
CA GLY A 45 8.51 -12.53 -3.75
C GLY A 45 7.47 -12.86 -4.82
N LYS A 46 6.19 -13.01 -4.43
CA LYS A 46 5.11 -13.28 -5.39
C LYS A 46 4.78 -12.08 -6.28
N PHE A 47 4.87 -10.87 -5.77
CA PHE A 47 4.67 -9.67 -6.59
C PHE A 47 5.89 -9.34 -7.45
N GLU A 48 7.11 -9.63 -7.00
CA GLU A 48 8.35 -9.52 -7.79
C GLU A 48 8.27 -10.39 -9.05
N GLU A 49 7.83 -11.65 -8.90
CA GLU A 49 7.63 -12.58 -10.04
C GLU A 49 6.73 -12.00 -11.16
N VAL A 50 5.77 -11.14 -10.80
CA VAL A 50 4.87 -10.48 -11.75
C VAL A 50 5.48 -9.17 -12.25
N TRP A 51 6.11 -8.41 -11.36
CA TRP A 51 6.69 -7.10 -11.64
C TRP A 51 7.89 -7.16 -12.57
N GLU A 52 8.72 -8.21 -12.48
CA GLU A 52 9.86 -8.42 -13.38
C GLU A 52 9.44 -8.55 -14.85
N GLU A 53 8.23 -9.05 -15.08
CA GLU A 53 7.68 -9.35 -16.41
C GLU A 53 6.73 -8.25 -16.90
N ASN A 54 5.98 -7.63 -15.99
CA ASN A 54 5.05 -6.55 -16.30
C ASN A 54 5.11 -5.41 -15.26
N GLN A 55 5.89 -4.37 -15.59
CA GLN A 55 6.01 -3.15 -14.77
C GLN A 55 4.87 -2.13 -14.97
N SER A 56 3.81 -2.49 -15.69
CA SER A 56 2.63 -1.62 -15.90
C SER A 56 1.42 -2.01 -15.03
N ASP A 57 1.52 -3.08 -14.25
CA ASP A 57 0.45 -3.51 -13.35
C ASP A 57 0.47 -2.66 -12.06
N VAL A 58 -0.40 -1.66 -12.01
CA VAL A 58 -0.58 -0.75 -10.86
C VAL A 58 -0.87 -1.51 -9.58
N PHE A 59 -1.69 -2.56 -9.66
CA PHE A 59 -2.06 -3.36 -8.50
C PHE A 59 -0.83 -4.07 -7.92
N VAL A 60 0.05 -4.59 -8.78
CA VAL A 60 1.31 -5.21 -8.35
C VAL A 60 2.24 -4.18 -7.72
N ALA A 61 2.39 -3.00 -8.35
CA ALA A 61 3.24 -1.93 -7.81
C ALA A 61 2.81 -1.51 -6.39
N GLU A 62 1.51 -1.29 -6.17
CA GLU A 62 0.96 -0.92 -4.86
C GLU A 62 1.20 -1.99 -3.81
N ASN A 63 0.90 -3.25 -4.14
CA ASN A 63 0.99 -4.34 -3.17
C ASN A 63 2.44 -4.76 -2.91
N LEU A 64 3.34 -4.65 -3.89
CA LEU A 64 4.77 -4.86 -3.69
C LEU A 64 5.37 -3.77 -2.78
N ALA A 65 4.98 -2.51 -2.96
CA ALA A 65 5.39 -1.42 -2.07
C ALA A 65 4.92 -1.66 -0.62
N LEU A 66 3.66 -2.10 -0.43
CA LEU A 66 3.16 -2.51 0.88
C LEU A 66 3.96 -3.67 1.48
N ALA A 67 4.24 -4.70 0.68
CA ALA A 67 5.01 -5.85 1.12
C ALA A 67 6.43 -5.44 1.58
N TYR A 68 7.13 -4.61 0.79
CA TYR A 68 8.45 -4.11 1.15
C TYR A 68 8.44 -3.24 2.42
N LEU A 69 7.44 -2.36 2.60
CA LEU A 69 7.39 -1.51 3.79
C LEU A 69 7.13 -2.29 5.09
N ASN A 70 6.50 -3.46 5.00
CA ASN A 70 6.07 -4.22 6.18
C ASN A 70 6.86 -5.53 6.39
N GLY A 71 7.71 -5.92 5.44
CA GLY A 71 8.57 -7.11 5.54
C GLY A 71 9.71 -6.98 6.53
N GLU A 72 10.16 -8.11 7.07
CA GLU A 72 11.30 -8.15 7.98
C GLU A 72 12.61 -7.79 7.24
N SER A 73 12.65 -7.99 5.93
CA SER A 73 13.79 -7.60 5.08
C SER A 73 14.08 -6.10 5.15
N ARG A 74 13.08 -5.25 5.35
CA ARG A 74 13.25 -3.80 5.52
C ARG A 74 14.12 -3.43 6.72
N LYS A 75 14.05 -4.21 7.81
CA LYS A 75 14.86 -3.97 9.02
C LYS A 75 16.34 -4.24 8.79
N ARG A 76 16.66 -5.07 7.79
CA ARG A 76 18.03 -5.52 7.49
C ARG A 76 18.68 -4.73 6.36
N ASP A 77 17.87 -4.12 5.49
CA ASP A 77 18.34 -3.40 4.31
C ASP A 77 17.54 -2.12 4.10
N SER A 78 18.20 -0.97 4.30
CA SER A 78 17.61 0.35 4.10
C SER A 78 17.21 0.61 2.65
N GLY A 79 17.83 -0.07 1.68
CA GLY A 79 17.50 0.02 0.26
C GLY A 79 16.09 -0.49 -0.07
N ILE A 80 15.50 -1.35 0.77
CA ILE A 80 14.12 -1.82 0.61
C ILE A 80 13.12 -0.67 0.76
N THR A 81 13.38 0.29 1.65
CA THR A 81 12.50 1.46 1.79
C THR A 81 12.54 2.32 0.53
N THR A 82 13.73 2.50 -0.06
CA THR A 82 13.89 3.21 -1.34
C THR A 82 13.13 2.53 -2.47
N LYS A 83 13.26 1.20 -2.61
CA LYS A 83 12.50 0.42 -3.61
C LYS A 83 10.99 0.58 -3.43
N ALA A 84 10.50 0.55 -2.20
CA ALA A 84 9.08 0.75 -1.92
C ALA A 84 8.60 2.14 -2.35
N LEU A 85 9.36 3.19 -2.05
CA LEU A 85 9.04 4.57 -2.45
C LEU A 85 9.08 4.76 -3.98
N GLU A 86 10.02 4.14 -4.68
CA GLU A 86 10.06 4.13 -6.14
C GLU A 86 8.84 3.44 -6.74
N LEU A 87 8.42 2.31 -6.18
CA LEU A 87 7.20 1.60 -6.59
C LEU A 87 5.95 2.43 -6.35
N MET A 88 5.86 3.12 -5.20
CA MET A 88 4.76 4.05 -4.91
C MET A 88 4.69 5.19 -5.93
N LYS A 89 5.84 5.78 -6.26
CA LYS A 89 5.92 6.83 -7.27
C LYS A 89 5.43 6.32 -8.63
N LYS A 90 5.92 5.17 -9.08
CA LYS A 90 5.46 4.53 -10.33
C LYS A 90 3.96 4.21 -10.29
N ALA A 91 3.45 3.67 -9.18
CA ALA A 91 2.04 3.38 -9.03
C ALA A 91 1.19 4.65 -9.20
N VAL A 92 1.59 5.76 -8.59
CA VAL A 92 0.91 7.06 -8.75
C VAL A 92 1.00 7.58 -10.18
N GLU A 93 2.16 7.49 -10.84
CA GLU A 93 2.34 7.89 -12.25
C GLU A 93 1.43 7.10 -13.20
N MET A 94 1.14 5.83 -12.88
CA MET A 94 0.22 4.97 -13.62
C MET A 94 -1.26 5.13 -13.21
N GLY A 95 -1.58 6.08 -12.34
CA GLY A 95 -2.97 6.38 -11.91
C GLY A 95 -3.43 5.64 -10.65
N GLY A 96 -2.53 4.91 -9.97
CA GLY A 96 -2.75 4.30 -8.68
C GLY A 96 -2.51 5.26 -7.51
N ARG A 97 -2.06 4.70 -6.39
CA ARG A 97 -1.77 5.41 -5.14
C ARG A 97 -0.42 5.00 -4.55
N ALA A 98 0.05 5.78 -3.60
CA ALA A 98 1.10 5.41 -2.66
C ALA A 98 0.46 4.85 -1.36
N PRO A 99 0.37 3.52 -1.19
CA PRO A 99 -0.34 2.90 -0.07
C PRO A 99 0.54 2.68 1.17
N VAL A 100 -0.04 2.81 2.35
CA VAL A 100 0.60 2.47 3.65
C VAL A 100 -0.40 1.75 4.55
N LEU A 101 0.07 0.81 5.37
CA LEU A 101 -0.78 0.13 6.35
C LEU A 101 -0.90 0.96 7.63
N VAL A 102 -2.15 1.19 8.04
CA VAL A 102 -2.48 2.02 9.21
C VAL A 102 -3.53 1.35 10.08
N LEU A 103 -3.58 1.80 11.33
CA LEU A 103 -4.61 1.47 12.32
C LEU A 103 -5.37 2.75 12.64
N HIS A 104 -6.67 2.75 12.39
CA HIS A 104 -7.59 3.85 12.70
C HIS A 104 -8.24 3.63 14.07
N SER A 105 -7.95 4.49 15.03
CA SER A 105 -8.58 4.46 16.36
C SER A 105 -9.86 5.29 16.37
N GLN A 106 -10.94 4.72 16.93
CA GLN A 106 -12.19 5.44 17.17
C GLN A 106 -12.23 6.09 18.56
N GLU A 107 -11.32 5.71 19.42
CA GLU A 107 -11.18 6.28 20.75
C GLU A 107 -10.14 7.39 20.72
N ARG A 108 -10.59 8.59 21.09
CA ARG A 108 -9.79 9.83 21.13
C ARG A 108 -8.57 9.74 22.07
N LEU A 109 -8.58 8.78 23.00
CA LEU A 109 -7.70 8.76 24.17
C LEU A 109 -6.76 7.55 24.23
N SER A 110 -7.00 6.48 23.48
CA SER A 110 -6.26 5.21 23.64
C SER A 110 -4.83 5.33 23.10
N VAL A 111 -4.64 6.07 21.99
CA VAL A 111 -3.32 6.40 21.42
C VAL A 111 -2.46 7.22 22.39
N LEU A 112 -3.10 8.17 23.10
CA LEU A 112 -2.41 9.09 24.02
C LEU A 112 -2.11 8.47 25.38
N GLN A 113 -2.94 7.52 25.84
CA GLN A 113 -2.84 6.97 27.20
C GLN A 113 -2.03 5.68 27.32
N GLY A 114 -1.55 5.10 26.22
CA GLY A 114 -0.74 3.86 26.26
C GLY A 114 -1.55 2.66 26.72
N ARG A 115 -2.87 2.73 26.56
CA ARG A 115 -3.76 1.59 26.70
C ARG A 115 -3.72 0.77 25.42
N GLU A 116 -3.96 -0.52 25.53
CA GLU A 116 -4.05 -1.41 24.37
C GLU A 116 -5.07 -0.84 23.37
N PHE A 117 -4.69 -0.81 22.09
CA PHE A 117 -5.62 -0.53 20.99
C PHE A 117 -6.60 -1.70 20.91
N THR A 118 -7.69 -1.65 21.66
CA THR A 118 -8.73 -2.69 21.61
C THR A 118 -9.83 -2.34 20.63
N ASN A 119 -9.98 -1.05 20.28
CA ASN A 119 -11.07 -0.53 19.46
C ASN A 119 -10.53 0.25 18.25
N TYR A 120 -10.17 -0.48 17.20
CA TYR A 120 -9.57 0.08 15.99
C TYR A 120 -9.98 -0.68 14.72
N CYS A 121 -9.80 -0.04 13.58
CA CYS A 121 -9.85 -0.69 12.28
C CYS A 121 -8.48 -0.64 11.60
N SER A 122 -7.97 -1.78 11.15
CA SER A 122 -6.82 -1.84 10.26
C SER A 122 -7.25 -1.57 8.82
N GLY A 123 -6.35 -1.00 8.04
CA GLY A 123 -6.60 -0.72 6.63
C GLY A 123 -5.42 -0.07 5.94
N THR A 124 -5.69 0.44 4.75
CA THR A 124 -4.69 1.10 3.91
C THR A 124 -5.06 2.56 3.75
N LEU A 125 -4.11 3.44 4.06
CA LEU A 125 -4.17 4.84 3.66
C LEU A 125 -3.46 4.97 2.31
N GLY A 126 -4.13 5.52 1.32
CA GLY A 126 -3.64 5.68 -0.04
C GLY A 126 -3.53 7.14 -0.42
N PHE A 127 -2.34 7.57 -0.85
CA PHE A 127 -2.09 8.93 -1.30
C PHE A 127 -2.01 9.01 -2.82
N ARG A 128 -2.62 10.04 -3.40
CA ARG A 128 -2.46 10.43 -4.81
C ARG A 128 -2.57 11.95 -4.91
N PRO A 129 -2.18 12.58 -6.04
CA PRO A 129 -2.19 14.03 -6.15
C PRO A 129 -3.53 14.65 -5.74
N GLY A 130 -3.50 15.52 -4.73
CA GLY A 130 -4.64 16.24 -4.18
C GLY A 130 -5.64 15.41 -3.38
N LYS A 131 -5.36 14.13 -3.08
CA LYS A 131 -6.37 13.22 -2.51
C LYS A 131 -5.78 12.12 -1.62
N VAL A 132 -6.48 11.80 -0.53
CA VAL A 132 -6.15 10.70 0.39
C VAL A 132 -7.39 9.84 0.65
N GLN A 133 -7.21 8.53 0.55
CA GLN A 133 -8.27 7.55 0.76
C GLN A 133 -7.90 6.61 1.90
N PHE A 134 -8.85 6.32 2.77
CA PHE A 134 -8.72 5.24 3.75
C PHE A 134 -9.69 4.10 3.41
N VAL A 135 -9.12 2.93 3.14
CA VAL A 135 -9.86 1.69 2.89
C VAL A 135 -9.70 0.77 4.09
N VAL A 136 -10.82 0.43 4.72
CA VAL A 136 -10.84 -0.46 5.88
C VAL A 136 -10.66 -1.91 5.41
N ALA A 137 -9.74 -2.64 6.05
CA ALA A 137 -9.55 -4.07 5.84
C ALA A 137 -10.31 -4.89 6.91
N LYS A 138 -10.11 -4.56 8.19
CA LYS A 138 -10.74 -5.28 9.31
C LYS A 138 -10.93 -4.36 10.51
N CYS A 139 -12.06 -4.50 11.21
CA CYS A 139 -12.26 -3.85 12.50
C CYS A 139 -12.17 -4.87 13.64
N HIS A 140 -11.63 -4.43 14.77
CA HIS A 140 -11.46 -5.22 15.98
C HIS A 140 -12.41 -4.67 17.06
N SER A 141 -12.98 -5.58 17.86
CA SER A 141 -13.99 -5.24 18.89
C SER A 141 -15.26 -4.60 18.27
N SER A 142 -15.81 -3.57 18.91
CA SER A 142 -17.04 -2.86 18.51
C SER A 142 -16.80 -1.69 17.54
N ALA A 143 -15.59 -1.52 17.02
CA ALA A 143 -15.25 -0.44 16.11
C ALA A 143 -16.08 -0.52 14.82
N LYS A 144 -16.70 0.59 14.41
CA LYS A 144 -17.46 0.67 13.15
C LYS A 144 -16.56 1.09 11.99
N PRO A 145 -16.60 0.46 10.81
CA PRO A 145 -15.78 0.90 9.69
C PRO A 145 -16.07 2.36 9.32
N GLN A 146 -15.02 3.16 9.18
CA GLN A 146 -15.11 4.58 8.78
C GLN A 146 -14.19 4.85 7.58
N PRO A 147 -14.43 4.23 6.41
CA PRO A 147 -13.69 4.54 5.21
C PRO A 147 -13.96 6.00 4.80
N PHE A 148 -13.02 6.58 4.07
CA PHE A 148 -13.20 7.90 3.48
C PHE A 148 -12.41 8.06 2.20
N ASP A 149 -12.78 9.09 1.45
CA ASP A 149 -12.06 9.54 0.27
C ASP A 149 -12.04 11.08 0.28
N LEU A 150 -10.98 11.67 0.79
CA LEU A 150 -10.86 13.10 1.08
C LEU A 150 -9.97 13.80 0.06
N THR A 151 -10.39 14.97 -0.41
CA THR A 151 -9.55 15.88 -1.19
C THR A 151 -8.70 16.75 -0.27
N ALA A 152 -7.65 17.38 -0.81
CA ALA A 152 -6.82 18.33 -0.06
C ALA A 152 -7.66 19.49 0.53
N GLY A 153 -8.74 19.90 -0.14
CA GLY A 153 -9.64 20.95 0.35
C GLY A 153 -10.51 20.55 1.55
N ASP A 154 -10.71 19.25 1.78
CA ASP A 154 -11.48 18.72 2.92
C ASP A 154 -10.64 18.69 4.21
N ILE A 155 -9.32 18.77 4.08
CA ILE A 155 -8.35 18.59 5.16
C ILE A 155 -7.97 19.96 5.75
N GLN A 156 -8.34 20.17 7.02
CA GLN A 156 -7.91 21.33 7.79
C GLN A 156 -6.51 21.16 8.37
N GLU A 157 -6.16 19.93 8.77
CA GLU A 157 -4.91 19.63 9.45
C GLU A 157 -4.52 18.17 9.17
N PHE A 158 -3.24 17.94 8.89
CA PHE A 158 -2.63 16.61 8.85
C PHE A 158 -1.36 16.70 9.67
N ASP A 159 -1.38 16.18 10.90
CA ASP A 159 -0.31 16.37 11.88
C ASP A 159 -0.22 15.21 12.88
N TYR A 160 0.87 15.15 13.64
CA TYR A 160 1.08 14.14 14.66
C TYR A 160 0.13 14.30 15.85
N ASP A 161 -0.24 13.18 16.47
CA ASP A 161 -0.94 13.20 17.75
C ASP A 161 0.04 13.40 18.91
N GLY A 162 -0.19 14.41 19.74
CA GLY A 162 0.62 14.69 20.94
C GLY A 162 2.12 14.94 20.64
N GLY A 163 2.45 15.53 19.48
CA GLY A 163 3.84 15.70 19.02
C GLY A 163 4.47 14.43 18.45
N GLY A 164 3.68 13.35 18.35
CA GLY A 164 4.01 12.10 17.67
C GLY A 164 5.06 11.24 18.35
N LYS A 165 5.24 11.36 19.67
CA LYS A 165 6.16 10.52 20.47
C LYS A 165 5.89 9.01 20.37
N ARG A 166 4.74 8.59 19.81
CA ARG A 166 4.31 7.19 19.66
C ARG A 166 3.88 6.82 18.24
N GLY A 167 4.34 7.58 17.24
CA GLY A 167 3.97 7.36 15.83
C GLY A 167 2.51 7.67 15.48
N GLY A 168 1.67 8.06 16.44
CA GLY A 168 0.29 8.46 16.17
C GLY A 168 0.20 9.74 15.36
N PHE A 169 -0.80 9.82 14.48
CA PHE A 169 -1.13 10.99 13.68
C PHE A 169 -2.63 11.15 13.49
N ARG A 170 -3.05 12.34 13.07
CA ARG A 170 -4.44 12.66 12.81
C ARG A 170 -4.66 13.36 11.48
N ILE A 171 -5.86 13.17 10.96
CA ILE A 171 -6.39 13.93 9.82
C ILE A 171 -7.64 14.65 10.32
N LYS A 172 -7.60 15.98 10.37
CA LYS A 172 -8.74 16.80 10.79
C LYS A 172 -9.46 17.36 9.58
N THR A 173 -10.77 17.17 9.55
CA THR A 173 -11.69 17.76 8.58
C THR A 173 -12.60 18.75 9.29
N ARG A 174 -13.49 19.42 8.55
CA ARG A 174 -14.54 20.27 9.14
C ARG A 174 -15.49 19.49 10.05
N GLU A 175 -15.76 18.23 9.69
CA GLU A 175 -16.80 17.43 10.36
C GLU A 175 -16.23 16.62 11.52
N LYS A 176 -15.02 16.09 11.36
CA LYS A 176 -14.42 15.17 12.33
C LYS A 176 -12.90 15.06 12.24
N THR A 177 -12.31 14.50 13.29
CA THR A 177 -10.89 14.14 13.35
C THR A 177 -10.75 12.63 13.30
N TYR A 178 -9.93 12.15 12.37
CA TYR A 178 -9.52 10.75 12.29
C TYR A 178 -8.18 10.56 12.97
N HIS A 179 -8.09 9.60 13.89
CA HIS A 179 -6.85 9.25 14.56
C HIS A 179 -6.27 7.96 13.98
N PHE A 180 -4.98 7.96 13.74
CA PHE A 180 -4.26 6.87 13.10
C PHE A 180 -2.94 6.57 13.80
N ALA A 181 -2.45 5.35 13.60
CA ALA A 181 -1.07 4.98 13.83
C ALA A 181 -0.59 4.10 12.66
N PRO A 182 0.70 4.12 12.30
CA PRO A 182 1.29 3.08 11.46
C PRO A 182 1.07 1.71 12.10
N ARG A 183 0.95 0.67 11.28
CA ARG A 183 0.79 -0.71 11.77
C ARG A 183 1.91 -1.14 12.73
N THR A 184 3.12 -0.64 12.50
CA THR A 184 4.32 -0.96 13.28
C THR A 184 4.43 -0.18 14.59
N PHE A 185 3.62 0.88 14.76
CA PHE A 185 3.75 1.89 15.83
C PHE A 185 5.10 2.60 15.89
N LEU A 186 5.92 2.49 14.84
CA LEU A 186 7.22 3.15 14.75
C LEU A 186 7.06 4.61 14.33
N ARG A 187 7.92 5.48 14.88
CA ARG A 187 7.91 6.92 14.57
C ARG A 187 8.31 7.16 13.12
N GLU A 188 9.28 6.39 12.64
CA GLU A 188 9.84 6.46 11.30
C GLU A 188 8.76 6.20 10.24
N ASP A 189 7.83 5.29 10.51
CA ASP A 189 6.70 5.04 9.63
C ASP A 189 5.67 6.17 9.66
N ALA A 190 5.49 6.82 10.82
CA ALA A 190 4.65 8.02 10.87
C ALA A 190 5.29 9.17 10.08
N ASP A 191 6.61 9.33 10.16
CA ASP A 191 7.37 10.34 9.42
C ASP A 191 7.26 10.10 7.90
N LEU A 192 7.36 8.85 7.46
CA LEU A 192 7.11 8.45 6.08
C LEU A 192 5.70 8.85 5.61
N ILE A 193 4.68 8.57 6.41
CA ILE A 193 3.29 8.92 6.09
C ILE A 193 3.11 10.43 5.97
N MET A 194 3.75 11.20 6.84
CA MET A 194 3.73 12.66 6.78
C MET A 194 4.42 13.18 5.53
N GLU A 195 5.52 12.57 5.12
CA GLU A 195 6.21 12.91 3.87
C GLU A 195 5.32 12.63 2.65
N LEU A 196 4.66 11.47 2.59
CA LEU A 196 3.68 11.16 1.55
C LEU A 196 2.52 12.16 1.54
N ALA A 197 2.00 12.52 2.71
CA ALA A 197 0.95 13.53 2.82
C ALA A 197 1.42 14.89 2.27
N ARG A 198 2.62 15.35 2.64
CA ARG A 198 3.20 16.60 2.10
C ARG A 198 3.38 16.51 0.59
N GLN A 199 3.95 15.42 0.09
CA GLN A 199 4.25 15.23 -1.32
C GLN A 199 2.97 15.25 -2.17
N TYR A 200 1.95 14.50 -1.76
CA TYR A 200 0.77 14.26 -2.60
C TYR A 200 -0.40 15.21 -2.32
N LEU A 201 -0.49 15.83 -1.14
CA LEU A 201 -1.59 16.75 -0.81
C LEU A 201 -1.24 18.23 -0.98
N ALA A 202 0.05 18.61 -0.94
CA ALA A 202 0.45 20.03 -1.03
C ALA A 202 0.21 20.67 -2.40
N GLY A 203 0.11 19.88 -3.48
CA GLY A 203 -0.10 20.37 -4.84
C GLY A 203 -1.56 20.70 -5.21
N GLY A 204 -2.51 20.60 -4.28
CA GLY A 204 -3.95 20.82 -4.52
C GLY A 204 -4.47 22.21 -4.15
N LYS A 205 -3.60 23.22 -4.00
CA LYS A 205 -3.97 24.61 -3.73
C LYS A 205 -3.94 25.46 -4.99
#